data_AF-A0AAD4N4T7-F1
#
_entry.id   AF-A0AAD4N4T7-F1
#
_cell.length_a   1.000
_cell.length_b   1.000
_cell.length_c   1.000
_cell.angle_alpha   90.00
_cell.angle_beta   90.00
_cell.angle_gamma   90.00
#
_symmetry.space_group_name_H-M   'P 1'
#
loop_
_entity.id
_entity.type
_entity.pdbx_description
1 polymer ?
#
loop_
_entity_poly.entity_id
_entity_poly.type
_entity_poly.pdbx_seq_one_letter_code
_entity_poly.pdbx_strand_id
1 'polypeptide(L)'
;MADDFVEYLLEYSSDNVETVDLNIGNLIYIGDQVLESDRDTRRVWLTKLEDVIAQWRKQAQTYPPGLSRPSGWDPLIPILSEAALNTKNPALQERAFAAITQLLEMTHENEPANVAKDLAKLSLAVVPKDKMCTEEVREAALHALDALMNKFPRKPPPGLRELYPELQVVLLGILPEKSFESLRELAAKCMSYVIKFHTDPKSLFSVLQDMSADCELMLKDDYYLDDLLDKVMGRQNEVDKELEKEGVTS
;
A
#
# COMPACT_ATOMS: atom_id res chain seq x y z
N MET A 1 16.37 -5.87 26.41
CA MET A 1 16.66 -5.25 25.09
C MET A 1 15.89 -5.91 23.95
N ALA A 2 15.94 -7.22 23.77
CA ALA A 2 15.04 -7.94 22.86
C ALA A 2 13.61 -8.01 23.42
N ASP A 3 13.50 -8.33 24.71
CA ASP A 3 12.25 -8.32 25.47
C ASP A 3 11.61 -6.92 25.45
N ASP A 4 12.41 -5.85 25.51
CA ASP A 4 11.94 -4.46 25.45
C ASP A 4 11.20 -4.12 24.15
N PHE A 5 11.45 -4.81 23.01
CA PHE A 5 10.72 -4.56 21.76
C PHE A 5 9.32 -5.18 21.77
N VAL A 6 9.23 -6.43 22.22
CA VAL A 6 7.95 -7.13 22.36
C VAL A 6 7.11 -6.50 23.48
N GLU A 7 7.74 -6.17 24.60
CA GLU A 7 7.15 -5.44 25.72
C GLU A 7 6.69 -4.04 25.28
N TYR A 8 7.44 -3.36 24.41
CA TYR A 8 7.05 -2.07 23.81
C TYR A 8 5.86 -2.16 22.84
N LEU A 9 5.82 -3.18 21.97
CA LEU A 9 4.67 -3.42 21.09
C LEU A 9 3.40 -3.74 21.92
N LEU A 10 3.58 -4.46 23.02
CA LEU A 10 2.52 -4.77 23.98
C LEU A 10 2.06 -3.52 24.75
N GLU A 11 2.97 -2.68 25.23
CA GLU A 11 2.64 -1.40 25.89
C GLU A 11 1.96 -0.39 24.95
N TYR A 12 2.39 -0.34 23.68
CA TYR A 12 1.74 0.50 22.66
C TYR A 12 0.28 0.07 22.42
N SER A 13 0.01 -1.24 22.50
CA SER A 13 -1.34 -1.79 22.36
C SER A 13 -2.23 -1.56 23.58
N SER A 14 -1.68 -1.51 24.79
CA SER A 14 -2.47 -1.42 26.03
C SER A 14 -2.99 -0.02 26.36
N ASP A 15 -2.28 1.04 25.95
CA ASP A 15 -2.65 2.43 26.27
C ASP A 15 -3.71 3.04 25.34
N ASN A 16 -4.05 2.33 24.28
CA ASN A 16 -4.85 2.82 23.16
C ASN A 16 -6.18 2.04 23.11
N VAL A 17 -6.93 2.12 24.22
CA VAL A 17 -8.06 1.25 24.65
C VAL A 17 -9.22 1.12 23.64
N GLU A 18 -9.34 2.00 22.65
CA GLU A 18 -10.33 1.89 21.56
C GLU A 18 -9.79 1.24 20.26
N THR A 19 -8.48 0.99 20.19
CA THR A 19 -7.80 0.27 19.07
C THR A 19 -7.33 -1.14 19.45
N VAL A 20 -7.72 -1.65 20.63
CA VAL A 20 -7.20 -2.88 21.28
C VAL A 20 -7.88 -4.17 20.80
N ASP A 21 -7.99 -4.30 19.49
CA ASP A 21 -7.85 -5.59 18.81
C ASP A 21 -6.77 -5.48 17.72
N LEU A 22 -5.82 -4.54 17.91
CA LEU A 22 -4.56 -4.51 17.19
C LEU A 22 -3.96 -5.92 17.20
N ASN A 23 -3.61 -6.43 16.02
CA ASN A 23 -3.05 -7.76 15.82
C ASN A 23 -1.60 -7.81 16.33
N ILE A 24 -1.49 -7.77 17.65
CA ILE A 24 -0.31 -8.02 18.46
C ILE A 24 0.41 -9.25 17.93
N GLY A 25 -0.30 -10.28 17.44
CA GLY A 25 0.30 -11.48 16.85
C GLY A 25 1.21 -11.21 15.64
N ASN A 26 0.81 -10.36 14.69
CA ASN A 26 1.66 -10.05 13.53
C ASN A 26 2.86 -9.18 13.91
N LEU A 27 2.68 -8.20 14.80
CA LEU A 27 3.77 -7.33 15.26
C LEU A 27 4.76 -8.09 16.17
N ILE A 28 4.26 -8.96 17.06
CA ILE A 28 5.08 -9.88 17.86
C ILE A 28 5.85 -10.82 16.93
N TYR A 29 5.19 -11.41 15.93
CA TYR A 29 5.88 -12.30 14.98
C TYR A 29 6.99 -11.57 14.22
N ILE A 30 6.76 -10.34 13.77
CA ILE A 30 7.80 -9.50 13.16
C ILE A 30 8.96 -9.30 14.15
N GLY A 31 8.66 -9.03 15.42
CA GLY A 31 9.66 -8.94 16.49
C GLY A 31 10.46 -10.22 16.68
N ASP A 32 9.78 -11.35 16.85
CA ASP A 32 10.41 -12.66 17.03
C ASP A 32 11.32 -13.02 15.85
N GLN A 33 10.88 -12.77 14.61
CA GLN A 33 11.69 -12.99 13.42
C GLN A 33 12.92 -12.07 13.35
N VAL A 34 12.80 -10.82 13.78
CA VAL A 34 13.95 -9.91 13.91
C VAL A 34 14.91 -10.39 15.00
N LEU A 35 14.39 -10.96 16.10
CA LEU A 35 15.19 -11.57 17.16
C LEU A 35 15.87 -12.88 16.73
N GLU A 36 15.36 -13.55 15.70
CA GLU A 36 15.97 -14.73 15.10
C GLU A 36 16.92 -14.39 13.94
N SER A 37 16.85 -13.16 13.41
CA SER A 37 17.69 -12.70 12.29
C SER A 37 19.19 -12.57 12.65
N ASP A 38 20.04 -12.53 11.62
CA ASP A 38 21.49 -12.38 11.78
C ASP A 38 21.86 -11.07 12.49
N ARG A 39 23.09 -11.03 13.00
CA ARG A 39 23.56 -9.95 13.87
C ARG A 39 23.54 -8.58 13.21
N ASP A 40 23.80 -8.50 11.91
CA ASP A 40 23.86 -7.22 11.19
C ASP A 40 22.44 -6.72 10.89
N THR A 41 21.54 -7.61 10.45
CA THR A 41 20.11 -7.31 10.31
C THR A 41 19.52 -6.82 11.63
N ARG A 42 19.72 -7.57 12.72
CA ARG A 42 19.25 -7.18 14.05
C ARG A 42 19.78 -5.82 14.51
N ARG A 43 21.03 -5.49 14.20
CA ARG A 43 21.63 -4.19 14.55
C ARG A 43 20.95 -3.05 13.80
N VAL A 44 20.69 -3.19 12.50
CA VAL A 44 19.98 -2.16 11.71
C VAL A 44 18.58 -1.92 12.27
N TRP A 45 17.87 -2.99 12.60
CA TRP A 45 16.54 -2.93 13.21
C TRP A 45 16.55 -2.23 14.56
N LEU A 46 17.49 -2.59 15.45
CA LEU A 46 17.62 -1.97 16.76
C LEU A 46 17.97 -0.48 16.65
N THR A 47 18.86 -0.08 15.75
CA THR A 47 19.20 1.33 15.55
C THR A 47 18.00 2.13 15.03
N LYS A 48 17.23 1.60 14.08
CA LYS A 48 16.00 2.25 13.62
C LYS A 48 14.96 2.34 14.73
N LEU A 49 14.84 1.30 15.55
CA LEU A 49 13.96 1.33 16.72
C LEU A 49 14.37 2.40 17.72
N GLU A 50 15.68 2.51 18.01
CA GLU A 50 16.24 3.54 18.87
C GLU A 50 15.98 4.95 18.32
N ASP A 51 16.08 5.14 17.00
CA ASP A 51 15.76 6.40 16.34
C ASP A 51 14.26 6.73 16.44
N VAL A 52 13.36 5.76 16.25
CA VAL A 52 11.91 5.93 16.47
C VAL A 52 11.65 6.29 17.92
N ILE A 53 12.20 5.54 18.88
CA ILE A 53 12.07 5.81 20.32
C ILE A 53 12.64 7.20 20.68
N ALA A 54 13.75 7.61 20.06
CA ALA A 54 14.35 8.92 20.29
C ALA A 54 13.52 10.07 19.71
N GLN A 55 12.94 9.90 18.52
CA GLN A 55 11.98 10.84 17.94
C GLN A 55 10.73 10.96 18.83
N TRP A 56 10.26 9.84 19.38
CA TRP A 56 9.15 9.82 20.33
C TRP A 56 9.47 10.53 21.63
N ARG A 57 10.66 10.30 22.18
CA ARG A 57 11.09 11.01 23.40
C ARG A 57 11.18 12.52 23.17
N LYS A 58 11.62 12.94 21.98
CA LYS A 58 11.64 14.36 21.60
C LYS A 58 10.24 14.94 21.41
N GLN A 59 9.33 14.22 20.77
CA GLN A 59 7.92 14.64 20.62
C GLN A 59 7.16 14.60 21.95
N ALA A 60 7.42 13.63 22.82
CA ALA A 60 6.84 13.54 24.16
C ALA A 60 7.32 14.66 25.08
N GLN A 61 8.56 15.15 24.92
CA GLN A 61 9.07 16.31 25.66
C GLN A 61 8.37 17.63 25.30
N THR A 62 7.70 17.69 24.14
CA THR A 62 6.85 18.83 23.76
C THR A 62 5.43 18.78 24.33
N TYR A 63 5.02 17.68 24.96
CA TYR A 63 3.71 17.54 25.61
C TYR A 63 3.85 17.52 27.14
N PRO A 64 2.98 18.21 27.90
CA PRO A 64 2.99 18.12 29.36
C PRO A 64 2.68 16.67 29.80
N PRO A 65 3.22 16.23 30.96
CA PRO A 65 2.99 14.88 31.46
C PRO A 65 1.49 14.63 31.63
N GLY A 66 0.94 13.64 30.91
CA GLY A 66 -0.47 13.24 30.99
C GLY A 66 -1.33 13.52 29.76
N LEU A 67 -0.79 14.03 28.65
CA LEU A 67 -1.51 14.13 27.37
C LEU A 67 -0.77 13.36 26.26
N SER A 68 -1.55 12.51 25.58
CA SER A 68 -1.28 11.52 24.52
C SER A 68 0.15 11.36 23.98
N ARG A 69 0.67 10.12 24.11
CA ARG A 69 1.80 9.57 23.33
C ARG A 69 1.54 9.73 21.82
N PRO A 70 2.57 9.67 20.94
CA PRO A 70 2.35 9.69 19.50
C PRO A 70 1.46 8.51 19.10
N SER A 71 0.20 8.78 18.79
CA SER A 71 -0.72 7.83 18.18
C SER A 71 -0.66 8.01 16.67
N GLY A 72 -0.72 6.90 15.92
CA GLY A 72 -0.85 6.94 14.47
C GLY A 72 0.23 6.15 13.71
N TRP A 73 0.28 6.39 12.40
CA TRP A 73 1.01 5.59 11.43
C TRP A 73 2.51 5.86 11.37
N ASP A 74 2.92 7.12 11.49
CA ASP A 74 4.29 7.61 11.29
C ASP A 74 5.39 6.73 11.92
N PRO A 75 5.24 6.20 13.13
CA PRO A 75 6.31 5.42 13.75
C PRO A 75 6.30 3.94 13.41
N LEU A 76 5.19 3.43 12.89
CA LEU A 76 5.09 2.06 12.38
C LEU A 76 5.66 1.95 10.96
N ILE A 77 5.60 3.04 10.18
CA ILE A 77 6.08 3.06 8.79
C ILE A 77 7.53 2.59 8.65
N PRO A 78 8.53 3.10 9.40
CA PRO A 78 9.92 2.67 9.22
C PRO A 78 10.15 1.18 9.54
N ILE A 79 9.42 0.66 10.53
CA ILE A 79 9.49 -0.74 10.98
C ILE A 79 8.89 -1.65 9.90
N LEU A 80 7.67 -1.33 9.46
CA LEU A 80 6.99 -2.09 8.41
C LEU A 80 7.73 -1.99 7.07
N SER A 81 8.35 -0.84 6.77
CA SER A 81 9.18 -0.67 5.58
C SER A 81 10.43 -1.52 5.58
N GLU A 82 11.08 -1.64 6.73
CA GLU A 82 12.24 -2.51 6.86
C GLU A 82 11.85 -3.98 6.67
N ALA A 83 10.76 -4.43 7.28
CA ALA A 83 10.28 -5.81 7.12
C ALA A 83 9.78 -6.09 5.70
N ALA A 84 9.17 -5.11 5.02
CA ALA A 84 8.67 -5.29 3.67
C ALA A 84 9.81 -5.36 2.62
N LEU A 85 10.85 -4.52 2.75
CA LEU A 85 11.82 -4.29 1.67
C LEU A 85 13.21 -4.89 1.90
N ASN A 86 13.67 -4.96 3.15
CA ASN A 86 15.09 -5.20 3.43
C ASN A 86 15.38 -6.59 4.02
N THR A 87 14.36 -7.39 4.30
CA THR A 87 14.52 -8.78 4.71
C THR A 87 14.66 -9.71 3.51
N LYS A 88 15.36 -10.84 3.70
CA LYS A 88 15.40 -11.96 2.75
C LYS A 88 14.33 -13.01 3.03
N ASN A 89 13.53 -12.85 4.08
CA ASN A 89 12.50 -13.78 4.49
C ASN A 89 11.14 -13.37 3.87
N PRO A 90 10.62 -14.10 2.86
CA PRO A 90 9.35 -13.76 2.21
C PRO A 90 8.17 -13.76 3.17
N ALA A 91 8.15 -14.67 4.14
CA ALA A 91 7.08 -14.73 5.15
C ALA A 91 7.04 -13.47 6.01
N LEU A 92 8.21 -12.84 6.27
CA LEU A 92 8.26 -11.58 7.00
C LEU A 92 7.76 -10.41 6.15
N GLN A 93 8.05 -10.41 4.85
CA GLN A 93 7.55 -9.40 3.91
C GLN A 93 6.02 -9.48 3.80
N GLU A 94 5.49 -10.68 3.57
CA GLU A 94 4.05 -10.94 3.50
C GLU A 94 3.34 -10.46 4.77
N ARG A 95 3.87 -10.78 5.95
CA ARG A 95 3.31 -10.36 7.24
C ARG A 95 3.37 -8.86 7.45
N ALA A 96 4.41 -8.18 6.98
CA ALA A 96 4.50 -6.72 7.03
C ALA A 96 3.40 -6.08 6.19
N PHE A 97 3.18 -6.56 4.96
CA PHE A 97 2.09 -6.08 4.12
C PHE A 97 0.70 -6.42 4.69
N ALA A 98 0.51 -7.62 5.24
CA ALA A 98 -0.74 -7.97 5.92
C ALA A 98 -1.02 -7.07 7.13
N ALA A 99 0.02 -6.69 7.89
CA ALA A 99 -0.11 -5.73 8.98
C ALA A 99 -0.50 -4.33 8.47
N ILE A 100 0.11 -3.87 7.36
CA ILE A 100 -0.28 -2.61 6.70
C ILE A 100 -1.75 -2.64 6.28
N THR A 101 -2.21 -3.69 5.61
CA THR A 101 -3.60 -3.85 5.17
C THR A 101 -4.57 -3.72 6.35
N GLN A 102 -4.33 -4.46 7.44
CA GLN A 102 -5.19 -4.44 8.62
C GLN A 102 -5.21 -3.06 9.29
N LEU A 103 -4.05 -2.40 9.39
CA LEU A 103 -3.98 -1.04 9.92
C LEU A 103 -4.81 -0.08 9.04
N LEU A 104 -4.77 -0.21 7.71
CA LEU A 104 -5.56 0.62 6.79
C LEU A 104 -7.06 0.40 6.98
N GLU A 105 -7.49 -0.83 7.23
CA GLU A 105 -8.88 -1.16 7.49
C GLU A 105 -9.37 -0.55 8.82
N MET A 106 -8.54 -0.59 9.86
CA MET A 106 -8.91 -0.19 11.23
C MET A 106 -8.79 1.31 11.53
N THR A 107 -7.92 2.05 10.84
CA THR A 107 -7.72 3.49 11.12
C THR A 107 -8.77 4.39 10.48
N HIS A 108 -8.94 5.65 10.88
CA HIS A 108 -9.83 6.57 10.17
C HIS A 108 -9.14 7.20 8.95
N GLU A 109 -9.89 7.58 7.90
CA GLU A 109 -9.34 8.08 6.62
C GLU A 109 -8.32 9.24 6.78
N ASN A 110 -8.44 10.05 7.82
CA ASN A 110 -7.57 11.21 8.05
C ASN A 110 -6.15 10.83 8.47
N GLU A 111 -5.93 9.66 9.06
CA GLU A 111 -4.64 9.26 9.62
C GLU A 111 -3.65 8.75 8.56
N PRO A 112 -4.00 7.80 7.66
CA PRO A 112 -3.07 7.31 6.65
C PRO A 112 -2.81 8.33 5.53
N ALA A 113 -3.56 9.44 5.46
CA ALA A 113 -3.46 10.42 4.38
C ALA A 113 -2.06 11.03 4.24
N ASN A 114 -1.35 11.22 5.36
CA ASN A 114 -0.01 11.80 5.38
C ASN A 114 1.09 10.80 4.97
N VAL A 115 0.83 9.50 5.14
CA VAL A 115 1.78 8.41 4.83
C VAL A 115 1.41 7.63 3.56
N ALA A 116 0.27 7.94 2.94
CA ALA A 116 -0.27 7.21 1.79
C ALA A 116 0.72 7.10 0.63
N LYS A 117 1.49 8.17 0.36
CA LYS A 117 2.52 8.17 -0.68
C LYS A 117 3.63 7.15 -0.38
N ASP A 118 4.07 7.06 0.86
CA ASP A 118 5.14 6.17 1.27
C ASP A 118 4.67 4.71 1.29
N LEU A 119 3.44 4.46 1.75
CA LEU A 119 2.80 3.14 1.69
C LEU A 119 2.64 2.65 0.24
N ALA A 120 2.18 3.52 -0.67
CA ALA A 120 2.04 3.16 -2.08
C ALA A 120 3.39 2.85 -2.74
N LYS A 121 4.44 3.65 -2.46
CA LYS A 121 5.80 3.37 -2.94
C LYS A 121 6.34 2.04 -2.43
N LEU A 122 6.05 1.71 -1.18
CA LEU A 122 6.47 0.47 -0.56
C LEU A 122 5.83 -0.75 -1.24
N SER A 123 4.53 -0.70 -1.56
CA SER A 123 3.91 -1.75 -2.40
C SER A 123 4.53 -1.80 -3.80
N LEU A 124 4.72 -0.64 -4.46
CA LEU A 124 5.31 -0.56 -5.81
C LEU A 124 6.72 -1.15 -5.91
N ALA A 125 7.52 -1.11 -4.84
CA ALA A 125 8.86 -1.67 -4.85
C ALA A 125 8.89 -3.21 -4.92
N VAL A 126 7.78 -3.87 -4.60
CA VAL A 126 7.73 -5.34 -4.38
C VAL A 126 6.81 -6.04 -5.39
N VAL A 127 5.78 -5.35 -5.86
CA VAL A 127 4.79 -5.88 -6.82
C VAL A 127 5.37 -6.27 -8.19
N PRO A 128 6.35 -5.54 -8.77
CA PRO A 128 7.00 -5.97 -10.02
C PRO A 128 7.65 -7.35 -9.86
N LYS A 129 7.64 -8.14 -10.95
CA LYS A 129 8.24 -9.47 -10.96
C LYS A 129 9.76 -9.40 -10.89
N ASP A 130 10.30 -9.22 -9.70
CA ASP A 130 11.73 -9.37 -9.40
C ASP A 130 12.02 -10.76 -8.82
N LYS A 131 13.22 -11.29 -9.06
CA LYS A 131 13.68 -12.62 -8.64
C LYS A 131 13.69 -12.83 -7.12
N MET A 132 13.50 -11.77 -6.34
CA MET A 132 13.59 -11.77 -4.88
C MET A 132 12.24 -11.85 -4.18
N CYS A 133 11.12 -11.59 -4.87
CA CYS A 133 9.79 -11.52 -4.26
C CYS A 133 8.92 -12.70 -4.70
N THR A 134 8.34 -13.41 -3.74
CA THR A 134 7.42 -14.52 -4.05
C THR A 134 6.04 -13.99 -4.46
N GLU A 135 5.22 -14.85 -5.04
CA GLU A 135 3.86 -14.51 -5.46
C GLU A 135 3.02 -14.00 -4.28
N GLU A 136 3.12 -14.67 -3.14
CA GLU A 136 2.37 -14.35 -1.92
C GLU A 136 2.72 -12.95 -1.40
N VAL A 137 3.99 -12.57 -1.49
CA VAL A 137 4.45 -11.23 -1.11
C VAL A 137 3.88 -10.17 -2.06
N ARG A 138 3.88 -10.44 -3.38
CA ARG A 138 3.29 -9.53 -4.38
C ARG A 138 1.78 -9.36 -4.13
N GLU A 139 1.10 -10.45 -3.78
CA GLU A 139 -0.33 -10.45 -3.48
C GLU A 139 -0.65 -9.65 -2.22
N ALA A 140 0.10 -9.87 -1.14
CA ALA A 140 -0.04 -9.10 0.09
C ALA A 140 0.22 -7.60 -0.15
N ALA A 141 1.23 -7.27 -0.97
CA ALA A 141 1.54 -5.88 -1.33
C ALA A 141 0.44 -5.20 -2.15
N LEU A 142 -0.18 -5.92 -3.09
CA LEU A 142 -1.34 -5.42 -3.84
C LEU A 142 -2.58 -5.29 -2.96
N HIS A 143 -2.80 -6.21 -2.01
CA HIS A 143 -3.88 -6.08 -1.02
C HIS A 143 -3.73 -4.83 -0.16
N ALA A 144 -2.51 -4.54 0.30
CA ALA A 144 -2.23 -3.31 1.05
C ALA A 144 -2.50 -2.05 0.19
N LEU A 145 -2.14 -2.11 -1.09
CA LEU A 145 -2.40 -1.02 -2.05
C LEU A 145 -3.90 -0.83 -2.30
N ASP A 146 -4.66 -1.91 -2.51
CA ASP A 146 -6.11 -1.88 -2.68
C ASP A 146 -6.80 -1.33 -1.43
N ALA A 147 -6.42 -1.78 -0.24
CA ALA A 147 -6.93 -1.25 1.03
C ALA A 147 -6.64 0.25 1.17
N LEU A 148 -5.45 0.70 0.77
CA LEU A 148 -5.09 2.12 0.80
C LEU A 148 -5.98 2.93 -0.14
N MET A 149 -6.19 2.45 -1.36
CA MET A 149 -7.06 3.09 -2.34
C MET A 149 -8.52 3.13 -1.88
N ASN A 150 -9.03 2.02 -1.36
CA ASN A 150 -10.38 1.92 -0.80
C ASN A 150 -10.59 2.81 0.42
N LYS A 151 -9.52 3.17 1.13
CA LYS A 151 -9.57 4.16 2.22
C LYS A 151 -9.90 5.57 1.75
N PHE A 152 -9.70 5.86 0.47
CA PHE A 152 -9.86 7.20 -0.10
C PHE A 152 -10.80 7.19 -1.30
N PRO A 153 -12.07 6.76 -1.15
CA PRO A 153 -12.95 6.46 -2.28
C PRO A 153 -13.45 7.71 -3.01
N ARG A 154 -13.39 8.88 -2.39
CA ARG A 154 -13.91 10.14 -2.94
C ARG A 154 -12.84 11.04 -3.53
N LYS A 155 -11.63 11.00 -2.99
CA LYS A 155 -10.53 11.87 -3.39
C LYS A 155 -9.22 11.20 -3.03
N PRO A 156 -8.24 11.16 -3.94
CA PRO A 156 -6.95 10.59 -3.62
C PRO A 156 -6.20 11.42 -2.56
N PRO A 157 -5.46 10.75 -1.66
CA PRO A 157 -4.68 11.43 -0.64
C PRO A 157 -3.54 12.23 -1.27
N PRO A 158 -2.99 13.22 -0.54
CA PRO A 158 -1.89 14.06 -1.03
C PRO A 158 -0.72 13.23 -1.57
N GLY A 159 -0.19 13.63 -2.72
CA GLY A 159 0.99 12.99 -3.33
C GLY A 159 0.76 11.63 -3.99
N LEU A 160 -0.38 10.96 -3.80
CA LEU A 160 -0.66 9.67 -4.45
C LEU A 160 -0.79 9.79 -5.97
N ARG A 161 -1.40 10.90 -6.46
CA ARG A 161 -1.54 11.19 -7.89
C ARG A 161 -0.20 11.25 -8.63
N GLU A 162 0.87 11.66 -7.95
CA GLU A 162 2.22 11.71 -8.54
C GLU A 162 2.75 10.33 -8.88
N LEU A 163 2.24 9.28 -8.22
CA LEU A 163 2.63 7.89 -8.44
C LEU A 163 1.76 7.19 -9.49
N TYR A 164 0.72 7.83 -10.01
CA TYR A 164 -0.21 7.19 -10.96
C TYR A 164 0.47 6.64 -12.21
N PRO A 165 1.45 7.34 -12.84
CA PRO A 165 2.14 6.78 -13.99
C PRO A 165 2.88 5.47 -13.66
N GLU A 166 3.53 5.43 -12.49
CA GLU A 166 4.27 4.25 -12.03
C GLU A 166 3.31 3.11 -11.65
N LEU A 167 2.22 3.42 -10.94
CA LEU A 167 1.13 2.50 -10.64
C LEU A 167 0.55 1.89 -11.91
N GLN A 168 0.29 2.71 -12.94
CA GLN A 168 -0.25 2.20 -14.20
C GLN A 168 0.68 1.20 -14.85
N VAL A 169 1.97 1.53 -14.98
CA VAL A 169 2.96 0.63 -15.59
C VAL A 169 3.01 -0.70 -14.84
N VAL A 170 3.08 -0.67 -13.51
CA VAL A 170 3.16 -1.88 -12.69
C VAL A 170 1.88 -2.71 -12.79
N LEU A 171 0.70 -2.08 -12.64
CA LEU A 171 -0.58 -2.76 -12.67
C LEU A 171 -0.89 -3.35 -14.06
N LEU A 172 -0.62 -2.61 -15.13
CA LEU A 172 -0.74 -3.11 -16.51
C LEU A 172 0.22 -4.28 -16.78
N GLY A 173 1.39 -4.30 -16.15
CA GLY A 173 2.33 -5.41 -16.25
C GLY A 173 1.81 -6.72 -15.64
N ILE A 174 0.85 -6.65 -14.70
CA ILE A 174 0.30 -7.82 -13.99
C ILE A 174 -0.91 -8.40 -14.72
N LEU A 175 -1.73 -7.57 -15.37
CA LEU A 175 -2.96 -8.02 -16.05
C LEU A 175 -2.74 -9.17 -17.05
N PRO A 176 -1.61 -9.29 -17.78
CA PRO A 176 -1.34 -10.42 -18.66
C PRO A 176 -0.95 -11.73 -17.95
N GLU A 177 -0.67 -11.71 -16.64
CA GLU A 177 -0.14 -12.86 -15.89
C GLU A 177 -1.23 -13.91 -15.53
N LYS A 178 -1.82 -14.58 -16.54
CA LYS A 178 -2.95 -15.53 -16.40
C LYS A 178 -2.82 -16.63 -15.34
N SER A 179 -1.59 -17.01 -15.01
CA SER A 179 -1.36 -18.04 -13.99
C SER A 179 -1.64 -17.55 -12.57
N PHE A 180 -1.78 -16.23 -12.37
CA PHE A 180 -1.91 -15.59 -11.07
C PHE A 180 -3.19 -14.75 -11.00
N GLU A 181 -4.34 -15.43 -10.98
CA GLU A 181 -5.65 -14.78 -11.07
C GLU A 181 -5.92 -13.81 -9.91
N SER A 182 -5.47 -14.14 -8.69
CA SER A 182 -5.58 -13.25 -7.52
C SER A 182 -4.85 -11.92 -7.73
N LEU A 183 -3.62 -11.96 -8.26
CA LEU A 183 -2.85 -10.78 -8.61
C LEU A 183 -3.54 -9.95 -9.70
N ARG A 184 -4.11 -10.61 -10.72
CA ARG A 184 -4.85 -9.92 -11.80
C ARG A 184 -6.10 -9.22 -11.26
N GLU A 185 -6.86 -9.87 -10.39
CA GLU A 185 -8.05 -9.30 -9.77
C GLU A 185 -7.70 -8.04 -8.96
N LEU A 186 -6.68 -8.13 -8.09
CA LEU A 186 -6.24 -7.00 -7.28
C LEU A 186 -5.66 -5.87 -8.12
N ALA A 187 -4.91 -6.21 -9.18
CA ALA A 187 -4.38 -5.23 -10.10
C ALA A 187 -5.50 -4.48 -10.84
N ALA A 188 -6.55 -5.18 -11.27
CA ALA A 188 -7.73 -4.59 -11.90
C ALA A 188 -8.50 -3.69 -10.93
N LYS A 189 -8.65 -4.07 -9.65
CA LYS A 189 -9.26 -3.22 -8.62
C LYS A 189 -8.46 -1.93 -8.41
N CYS A 190 -7.15 -2.04 -8.23
CA CYS A 190 -6.26 -0.87 -8.09
C CYS A 190 -6.29 0.01 -9.35
N MET A 191 -6.28 -0.59 -10.53
CA MET A 191 -6.37 0.14 -11.79
C MET A 191 -7.69 0.89 -11.92
N SER A 192 -8.80 0.28 -11.49
CA SER A 192 -10.12 0.92 -11.47
C SER A 192 -10.11 2.20 -10.63
N TYR A 193 -9.42 2.19 -9.50
CA TYR A 193 -9.22 3.38 -8.67
C TYR A 193 -8.41 4.46 -9.40
N VAL A 194 -7.32 4.08 -10.06
CA VAL A 194 -6.49 5.01 -10.84
C VAL A 194 -7.30 5.64 -11.98
N ILE A 195 -8.06 4.84 -12.72
CA ILE A 195 -8.95 5.29 -13.80
C ILE A 195 -9.96 6.31 -13.27
N LYS A 196 -10.62 6.01 -12.15
CA LYS A 196 -11.63 6.88 -11.54
C LYS A 196 -11.13 8.31 -11.30
N PHE A 197 -9.84 8.46 -10.95
CA PHE A 197 -9.24 9.77 -10.67
C PHE A 197 -8.29 10.25 -11.77
N HIS A 198 -8.32 9.61 -12.93
CA HIS A 198 -7.45 9.94 -14.05
C HIS A 198 -7.90 11.26 -14.71
N THR A 199 -6.92 12.07 -15.11
CA THR A 199 -7.15 13.36 -15.79
C THR A 199 -7.17 13.23 -17.31
N ASP A 200 -6.55 12.18 -17.87
CA ASP A 200 -6.51 11.91 -19.31
C ASP A 200 -6.85 10.44 -19.63
N PRO A 201 -8.11 10.00 -19.50
CA PRO A 201 -8.48 8.60 -19.68
C PRO A 201 -8.19 8.06 -21.10
N LYS A 202 -8.18 8.94 -22.11
CA LYS A 202 -7.95 8.59 -23.53
C LYS A 202 -6.59 7.91 -23.78
N SER A 203 -5.52 8.38 -23.17
CA SER A 203 -4.19 7.75 -23.33
C SER A 203 -4.12 6.36 -22.69
N LEU A 204 -4.90 6.11 -21.64
CA LEU A 204 -5.01 4.79 -21.02
C LEU A 204 -5.87 3.83 -21.85
N PHE A 205 -6.90 4.36 -22.53
CA PHE A 205 -7.75 3.57 -23.44
C PHE A 205 -6.95 2.89 -24.54
N SER A 206 -6.07 3.63 -25.23
CA SER A 206 -5.28 3.06 -26.33
C SER A 206 -4.38 1.93 -25.85
N VAL A 207 -3.77 2.06 -24.67
CA VAL A 207 -2.89 1.01 -24.11
C VAL A 207 -3.69 -0.25 -23.75
N LEU A 208 -4.84 -0.09 -23.09
CA LEU A 208 -5.70 -1.23 -22.74
C LEU A 208 -6.29 -1.90 -23.99
N GLN A 209 -6.64 -1.11 -25.00
CA GLN A 209 -7.16 -1.61 -26.27
C GLN A 209 -6.07 -2.39 -27.02
N ASP A 210 -4.85 -1.87 -27.09
CA ASP A 210 -3.71 -2.57 -27.69
C ASP A 210 -3.42 -3.88 -26.94
N MET A 211 -3.48 -3.89 -25.60
CA MET A 211 -3.33 -5.11 -24.81
C MET A 211 -4.43 -6.13 -25.08
N SER A 212 -5.68 -5.69 -25.23
CA SER A 212 -6.80 -6.56 -25.60
C SER A 212 -6.64 -7.11 -27.03
N ALA A 213 -6.22 -6.26 -27.97
CA ALA A 213 -6.03 -6.56 -29.39
C ALA A 213 -4.84 -7.49 -29.68
N ASP A 214 -3.67 -7.22 -29.09
CA ASP A 214 -2.49 -8.09 -29.18
C ASP A 214 -2.77 -9.49 -28.64
N CYS A 215 -3.79 -9.57 -27.80
CA CYS A 215 -4.25 -10.79 -27.26
C CYS A 215 -5.50 -11.35 -27.94
N GLU A 216 -6.04 -10.80 -29.04
CA GLU A 216 -7.21 -11.37 -29.74
C GLU A 216 -6.99 -12.82 -30.24
N LEU A 217 -5.74 -13.29 -30.32
CA LEU A 217 -5.40 -14.69 -30.59
C LEU A 217 -5.39 -15.60 -29.33
N MET A 218 -5.42 -15.03 -28.12
CA MET A 218 -5.26 -15.72 -26.81
C MET A 218 -6.20 -15.23 -25.66
N LEU A 219 -6.93 -14.12 -25.80
CA LEU A 219 -7.73 -13.38 -24.79
C LEU A 219 -9.12 -12.97 -25.34
N LYS A 220 -9.72 -13.75 -26.25
CA LYS A 220 -11.18 -13.67 -26.36
C LYS A 220 -11.74 -13.94 -24.97
N ASP A 221 -12.45 -12.96 -24.41
CA ASP A 221 -13.14 -12.99 -23.11
C ASP A 221 -12.28 -12.69 -21.86
N ASP A 222 -11.39 -11.68 -21.90
CA ASP A 222 -10.72 -11.18 -20.69
C ASP A 222 -11.59 -10.18 -19.91
N TYR A 223 -12.35 -10.71 -18.95
CA TYR A 223 -13.27 -9.94 -18.11
C TYR A 223 -12.63 -8.69 -17.46
N TYR A 224 -11.37 -8.76 -17.03
CA TYR A 224 -10.73 -7.62 -16.38
C TYR A 224 -10.38 -6.51 -17.37
N LEU A 225 -9.91 -6.85 -18.57
CA LEU A 225 -9.60 -5.84 -19.59
C LEU A 225 -10.87 -5.18 -20.09
N ASP A 226 -11.93 -5.95 -20.33
CA ASP A 226 -13.23 -5.42 -20.75
C ASP A 226 -13.84 -4.47 -19.71
N ASP A 227 -13.84 -4.86 -18.42
CA ASP A 227 -14.32 -4.00 -17.32
C ASP A 227 -13.49 -2.71 -17.17
N LEU A 228 -12.17 -2.79 -17.37
CA LEU A 228 -11.31 -1.60 -17.33
C LEU A 228 -11.56 -0.67 -18.53
N LEU A 229 -11.76 -1.21 -19.73
CA LEU A 229 -12.11 -0.44 -20.93
C LEU A 229 -13.44 0.31 -20.73
N ASP A 230 -14.47 -0.37 -20.20
CA ASP A 230 -15.75 0.24 -19.88
C ASP A 230 -15.61 1.38 -18.87
N LYS A 231 -14.79 1.18 -17.81
CA LYS A 231 -14.50 2.21 -16.80
C LYS A 231 -13.77 3.41 -17.39
N VAL A 232 -12.80 3.20 -18.27
CA VAL A 232 -12.07 4.29 -18.95
C VAL A 232 -13.02 5.11 -19.81
N MET A 233 -13.89 4.46 -20.58
CA MET A 233 -14.92 5.14 -21.39
C MET A 233 -15.91 5.90 -20.51
N GLY A 234 -16.32 5.31 -19.38
CA GLY A 234 -17.15 5.97 -18.37
C GLY A 234 -16.51 7.25 -17.85
N ARG A 235 -15.23 7.19 -17.43
CA ARG A 235 -14.50 8.37 -16.93
C ARG A 235 -14.29 9.42 -18.02
N GLN A 236 -14.00 9.01 -19.27
CA GLN A 236 -13.83 9.95 -20.37
C GLN A 236 -15.10 10.80 -20.58
N ASN A 237 -16.27 10.17 -20.54
CA ASN A 237 -17.55 10.88 -20.63
C ASN A 237 -17.79 11.86 -19.47
N GLU A 238 -17.29 11.55 -18.27
CA GLU A 238 -17.36 12.47 -17.13
C GLU A 238 -16.46 13.68 -17.33
N VAL A 239 -15.22 13.47 -17.79
CA VAL A 239 -14.26 14.54 -18.09
C VAL A 239 -14.80 15.46 -19.18
N ASP A 240 -15.36 14.90 -20.27
CA ASP A 240 -15.92 15.71 -21.35
C ASP A 240 -17.10 16.57 -20.84
N LYS A 241 -17.97 16.03 -19.97
CA LYS A 241 -19.05 16.80 -19.31
C LYS A 241 -18.54 17.86 -18.32
N GLU A 242 -17.42 17.60 -17.64
CA GLU A 242 -16.78 18.57 -16.75
C GLU A 242 -16.27 19.76 -17.57
N LEU A 243 -15.61 19.51 -18.71
CA LEU A 243 -15.12 20.54 -19.64
C LEU A 243 -16.25 21.37 -20.27
N GLU A 244 -17.35 20.73 -20.67
CA GLU A 244 -18.53 21.43 -21.21
C GLU A 244 -19.15 22.39 -20.20
N LYS A 245 -19.20 22.01 -18.91
CA LYS A 245 -19.76 22.86 -17.83
C LYS A 245 -18.88 24.06 -17.51
N GLU A 246 -17.57 23.94 -17.70
CA GLU A 246 -16.61 25.02 -17.47
C GLU A 246 -16.58 26.04 -18.63
N GLY A 247 -17.40 25.85 -19.67
CA GLY A 247 -17.47 26.76 -20.81
C GLY A 247 -16.23 26.73 -21.70
N VAL A 248 -15.35 25.74 -21.50
CA VAL A 248 -14.19 25.48 -22.35
C VAL A 248 -14.68 24.70 -23.56
N THR A 249 -15.33 25.42 -24.47
CA THR A 249 -15.49 24.94 -25.85
C THR A 249 -14.17 25.19 -26.56
N SER A 250 -13.54 24.11 -27.02
CA SER A 250 -12.38 24.10 -27.91
C SER A 250 -12.62 24.92 -29.17
#